data_AF-A0A497AVJ5-F1
#
_entry.id   AF-A0A497AVJ5-F1
#
_cell.length_a   1.000
_cell.length_b   1.000
_cell.length_c   1.000
_cell.angle_alpha   90.00
_cell.angle_beta   90.00
_cell.angle_gamma   90.00
#
_symmetry.space_group_name_H-M   'P 1'
#
loop_
_entity.id
_entity.type
_entity.pdbx_description
1 polymer ?
#
loop_
_entity_poly.entity_id
_entity_poly.type
_entity_poly.pdbx_seq_one_letter_code
_entity_poly.pdbx_strand_id
1 'polypeptide(L)'
;MNGSQVDVPRRRSPFVTLHVDVELLEKADKLNINKSQLFRKALQLRVEHGEQALLNMMELDEVRWRVQGLKEEIRVYKTKIAELEDQLQMLLPRLKELEEQEKIYQRAQMLSEMFLILRDICVDHDFDIDSIKVAAKEVIEKIKTAMPEFDLEKHVQRLKELIL
;
A
#
# COMPACT_ATOMS: atom_id res chain seq x y z
N MET A 1 -12.50 44.58 -67.15
CA MET A 1 -12.06 43.45 -66.30
C MET A 1 -11.34 44.03 -65.10
N ASN A 2 -11.76 43.60 -63.91
CA ASN A 2 -11.44 44.19 -62.62
C ASN A 2 -9.99 43.93 -62.19
N GLY A 3 -9.29 44.99 -61.78
CA GLY A 3 -8.07 44.90 -60.97
C GLY A 3 -8.43 45.24 -59.53
N SER A 4 -8.67 44.21 -58.71
CA SER A 4 -8.96 44.36 -57.28
C SER A 4 -7.70 44.81 -56.54
N GLN A 5 -7.66 46.06 -56.07
CA GLN A 5 -6.71 46.48 -55.03
C GLN A 5 -7.19 45.94 -53.69
N VAL A 6 -6.36 45.09 -53.09
CA VAL A 6 -6.57 44.49 -51.78
C VAL A 6 -6.24 45.53 -50.72
N ASP A 7 -7.25 45.94 -49.94
CA ASP A 7 -7.04 46.69 -48.70
C ASP A 7 -6.37 45.77 -47.66
N VAL A 8 -5.11 46.04 -47.34
CA VAL A 8 -4.40 45.36 -46.26
C VAL A 8 -4.72 46.09 -44.95
N PRO A 9 -5.36 45.45 -43.95
CA PRO A 9 -5.59 46.08 -42.67
C PRO A 9 -4.24 46.33 -41.99
N ARG A 10 -3.91 47.59 -41.72
CA ARG A 10 -2.77 47.97 -40.88
C ARG A 10 -2.95 47.30 -39.51
N ARG A 11 -2.16 46.26 -39.22
CA ARG A 11 -2.01 45.73 -37.86
C ARG A 11 -1.58 46.89 -36.96
N ARG A 12 -2.44 47.26 -36.00
CA ARG A 12 -2.06 48.18 -34.93
C ARG A 12 -0.97 47.47 -34.10
N SER A 13 0.28 47.91 -34.23
CA SER A 13 1.30 47.56 -33.22
C SER A 13 0.79 47.99 -31.85
N PRO A 14 1.01 47.19 -30.80
CA PRO A 14 0.77 47.65 -29.44
C PRO A 14 1.82 48.74 -29.16
N PHE A 15 1.43 50.00 -29.31
CA PHE A 15 2.26 51.12 -28.88
C PHE A 15 2.37 51.03 -27.35
N VAL A 16 3.48 50.47 -26.88
CA VAL A 16 3.88 50.55 -25.49
C VAL A 16 4.34 51.98 -25.24
N THR A 17 3.45 52.84 -24.74
CA THR A 17 3.85 54.14 -24.19
C THR A 17 4.64 53.89 -22.91
N LEU A 18 5.97 53.98 -23.00
CA LEU A 18 6.83 54.14 -21.84
C LEU A 18 6.54 55.50 -21.22
N HIS A 19 5.90 55.52 -20.05
CA HIS A 19 5.90 56.72 -19.23
C HIS A 19 7.34 56.97 -18.79
N VAL A 20 7.94 58.03 -19.32
CA VAL A 20 9.27 58.47 -18.94
C VAL A 20 9.10 59.60 -17.94
N ASP A 21 9.72 59.44 -16.77
CA ASP A 21 9.74 60.45 -15.74
C ASP A 21 10.68 61.60 -16.16
N VAL A 22 10.14 62.82 -16.20
CA VAL A 22 10.81 64.02 -16.74
C VAL A 22 12.01 64.40 -15.87
N GLU A 23 11.91 64.22 -14.55
CA GLU A 23 13.00 64.51 -13.61
C GLU A 23 14.22 63.59 -13.82
N LEU A 24 13.99 62.35 -14.26
CA LEU A 24 15.03 61.38 -14.58
C LEU A 24 15.77 61.74 -15.87
N LEU A 25 15.06 62.29 -16.86
CA LEU A 25 15.67 62.79 -18.09
C LEU A 25 16.52 64.04 -17.85
N GLU A 26 16.06 64.94 -17.00
CA GLU A 26 16.81 66.14 -16.61
C GLU A 26 18.07 65.80 -15.79
N LYS A 27 18.00 64.78 -14.92
CA LYS A 27 19.19 64.25 -14.24
C LYS A 27 20.17 63.59 -15.21
N ALA A 28 19.69 62.85 -16.21
CA ALA A 28 20.55 62.23 -17.22
C ALA A 28 21.30 63.28 -18.07
N ASP A 29 20.64 64.40 -18.41
CA ASP A 29 21.28 65.53 -19.09
C ASP A 29 22.38 66.18 -18.24
N LYS A 30 22.10 66.43 -16.95
CA LYS A 30 23.09 67.00 -16.01
C LYS A 30 24.31 66.11 -15.82
N LEU A 31 24.17 64.80 -16.01
CA LEU A 31 25.23 63.80 -15.90
C LEU A 31 25.88 63.45 -17.25
N ASN A 32 25.48 64.10 -18.34
CA ASN A 32 25.98 63.87 -19.70
C ASN A 32 25.80 62.42 -20.19
N ILE A 33 24.76 61.73 -19.71
CA ILE A 33 24.47 60.34 -20.03
C ILE A 33 23.64 60.26 -21.31
N ASN A 34 24.02 59.37 -22.24
CA ASN A 34 23.28 59.17 -23.48
C ASN A 34 21.88 58.58 -23.20
N LYS A 35 20.86 59.44 -23.31
CA LYS A 35 19.44 59.09 -23.11
C LYS A 35 19.00 57.87 -23.92
N SER A 36 19.44 57.75 -25.17
CA SER A 36 19.10 56.61 -26.04
C SER A 36 19.66 55.28 -25.50
N GLN A 37 20.85 55.28 -24.89
CA GLN A 37 21.39 54.10 -24.23
C GLN A 37 20.64 53.77 -22.94
N LEU A 38 20.26 54.79 -22.17
CA LEU A 38 19.51 54.63 -20.92
C LEU A 38 18.10 54.06 -21.18
N PHE A 39 17.43 54.54 -22.22
CA PHE A 39 16.16 54.01 -22.70
C PHE A 39 16.27 52.56 -23.18
N ARG A 40 17.29 52.24 -23.99
CA ARG A 40 17.51 50.86 -24.44
C ARG A 40 17.76 49.92 -23.27
N LYS A 41 18.56 50.34 -22.28
CA LYS A 41 18.86 49.52 -21.11
C LYS A 41 17.65 49.34 -20.19
N ALA A 42 16.82 50.37 -20.02
CA ALA A 42 15.57 50.28 -19.27
C ALA A 42 14.53 49.38 -19.97
N LEU A 43 14.43 49.47 -21.30
CA LEU A 43 13.61 48.57 -22.10
C LEU A 43 14.10 47.12 -21.98
N GLN A 44 15.40 46.89 -22.11
CA GLN A 44 16.01 45.59 -22.02
C GLN A 44 15.78 44.94 -20.65
N LEU A 45 16.04 45.66 -19.56
CA LEU A 45 15.78 45.17 -18.19
C LEU A 45 14.30 44.82 -17.98
N ARG A 46 13.37 45.59 -18.55
CA ARG A 46 11.93 45.31 -18.43
C ARG A 46 11.50 44.08 -19.22
N VAL A 47 12.10 43.85 -20.40
CA VAL A 47 11.89 42.64 -21.19
C VAL A 47 12.45 41.44 -20.44
N GLU A 48 13.70 41.51 -19.97
CA GLU A 48 14.36 40.45 -19.20
C GLU A 48 13.61 40.11 -17.90
N HIS A 49 13.16 41.12 -17.13
CA HIS A 49 12.33 40.88 -15.95
C HIS A 49 10.93 40.36 -16.28
N GLY A 50 10.35 40.76 -17.41
CA GLY A 50 9.07 40.24 -17.88
C GLY A 50 9.16 38.77 -18.29
N GLU A 51 10.23 38.38 -18.97
CA GLU A 51 10.54 37.00 -19.33
C GLU A 51 10.76 36.14 -18.07
N GLN A 52 11.55 36.62 -17.10
CA GLN A 52 11.77 35.89 -15.85
C GLN A 52 10.48 35.73 -15.04
N ALA A 53 9.62 36.76 -14.99
CA ALA A 53 8.33 36.68 -14.31
C ALA A 53 7.42 35.63 -14.97
N LEU A 54 7.42 35.54 -16.30
CA LEU A 54 6.64 34.56 -17.04
C LEU A 54 7.15 33.13 -16.81
N LEU A 55 8.47 32.92 -16.82
CA LEU A 55 9.09 31.64 -16.47
C LEU A 55 8.70 31.19 -15.04
N ASN A 56 8.80 32.09 -14.06
CA ASN A 56 8.42 31.79 -12.68
C ASN A 56 6.92 31.45 -12.53
N MET A 57 6.04 32.08 -13.33
CA MET A 57 4.61 31.73 -13.35
C MET A 57 4.37 30.34 -13.93
N MET A 58 5.07 29.99 -15.02
CA MET A 58 4.98 28.66 -15.62
C MET A 58 5.45 27.57 -14.66
N GLU A 59 6.60 27.76 -14.00
CA GLU A 59 7.11 26.84 -12.99
C GLU A 59 6.15 26.71 -11.80
N LEU A 60 5.59 27.83 -11.32
CA LEU A 60 4.63 27.81 -10.23
C LEU A 60 3.38 27.00 -10.58
N ASP A 61 2.86 27.15 -11.79
CA ASP A 61 1.67 26.43 -12.24
C ASP A 61 1.95 24.93 -12.47
N GLU A 62 3.12 24.57 -12.99
CA GLU A 62 3.57 23.18 -13.08
C GLU A 62 3.67 22.53 -11.68
N VAL A 63 4.31 23.22 -10.73
CA VAL A 63 4.42 22.75 -9.34
C VAL A 63 3.04 22.62 -8.69
N ARG A 64 2.14 23.59 -8.90
CA ARG A 64 0.76 23.51 -8.39
C ARG A 64 0.02 22.30 -8.93
N TRP A 65 0.13 22.05 -10.24
CA TRP A 65 -0.49 20.90 -10.87
C TRP A 65 0.06 19.60 -10.32
N ARG A 66 1.39 19.51 -10.16
CA ARG A 66 2.04 18.33 -9.59
C ARG A 66 1.63 18.09 -8.14
N VAL A 67 1.56 19.14 -7.32
CA VAL A 67 1.09 19.06 -5.93
C VAL A 67 -0.36 18.60 -5.85
N GLN A 68 -1.24 19.11 -6.72
CA GLN A 68 -2.63 18.64 -6.77
C GLN A 68 -2.73 17.16 -7.14
N GLY A 69 -1.96 16.71 -8.15
CA GLY A 69 -1.89 15.30 -8.52
C GLY A 69 -1.45 14.41 -7.36
N LEU A 70 -0.36 14.79 -6.67
CA LEU A 70 0.12 14.04 -5.50
C LEU A 70 -0.88 14.01 -4.34
N LYS A 71 -1.63 15.11 -4.11
CA LYS A 71 -2.69 15.12 -3.09
C LYS A 71 -3.80 14.13 -3.40
N GLU A 72 -4.19 14.00 -4.66
CA GLU A 72 -5.21 13.04 -5.06
C GLU A 72 -4.68 11.60 -4.98
N GLU A 73 -3.45 11.33 -5.41
CA GLU A 73 -2.80 10.03 -5.23
C GLU A 73 -2.79 9.63 -3.75
N ILE A 74 -2.38 10.54 -2.85
CA ILE A 74 -2.40 10.30 -1.39
C ILE A 74 -3.81 9.95 -0.90
N ARG A 75 -4.84 10.64 -1.40
CA ARG A 75 -6.23 10.36 -1.02
C ARG A 75 -6.64 8.95 -1.43
N VAL A 76 -6.36 8.57 -2.67
CA VAL A 76 -6.64 7.22 -3.19
C VAL A 76 -5.93 6.15 -2.36
N TYR A 77 -4.64 6.34 -2.06
CA TYR A 77 -3.90 5.39 -1.24
C TYR A 77 -4.43 5.29 0.19
N LYS A 78 -4.87 6.40 0.80
CA LYS A 78 -5.50 6.36 2.12
C LYS A 78 -6.78 5.54 2.13
N THR A 79 -7.63 5.69 1.11
CA THR A 79 -8.83 4.87 0.98
C THR A 79 -8.48 3.40 0.82
N LYS A 80 -7.50 3.08 -0.02
CA LYS A 80 -7.05 1.69 -0.22
C LYS A 80 -6.45 1.07 1.05
N ILE A 81 -5.73 1.85 1.84
CA ILE A 81 -5.20 1.40 3.14
C ILE A 81 -6.36 1.07 4.07
N ALA A 82 -7.37 1.94 4.19
CA ALA A 82 -8.54 1.69 5.03
C ALA A 82 -9.30 0.41 4.61
N GLU A 83 -9.49 0.20 3.31
CA GLU A 83 -10.13 -1.03 2.79
C GLU A 83 -9.33 -2.29 3.15
N LEU A 84 -8.00 -2.23 3.08
CA LEU A 84 -7.14 -3.36 3.46
C LEU A 84 -7.14 -3.60 4.98
N GLU A 85 -7.20 -2.54 5.78
CA GLU A 85 -7.33 -2.64 7.23
C GLU A 85 -8.65 -3.30 7.63
N ASP A 86 -9.77 -2.93 6.98
CA ASP A 86 -11.07 -3.56 7.20
C ASP A 86 -11.06 -5.05 6.80
N GLN A 87 -10.46 -5.38 5.66
CA GLN A 87 -10.28 -6.79 5.25
C GLN A 87 -9.45 -7.57 6.26
N LEU A 88 -8.36 -6.98 6.76
CA LEU A 88 -7.51 -7.60 7.78
C LEU A 88 -8.30 -7.85 9.07
N GLN A 89 -9.11 -6.89 9.52
CA GLN A 89 -9.95 -7.03 10.71
C GLN A 89 -10.97 -8.17 10.57
N MET A 90 -11.50 -8.41 9.37
CA MET A 90 -12.41 -9.53 9.12
C MET A 90 -11.67 -10.88 9.06
N LEU A 91 -10.47 -10.91 8.49
CA LEU A 91 -9.71 -12.15 8.30
C LEU A 91 -9.01 -12.64 9.56
N LEU A 92 -8.58 -11.74 10.46
CA LEU A 92 -7.86 -12.12 11.69
C LEU A 92 -8.66 -13.07 12.61
N PRO A 93 -9.94 -12.81 12.94
CA PRO A 93 -10.75 -13.74 13.71
C PRO A 93 -10.93 -15.07 12.98
N ARG A 94 -11.16 -15.01 11.67
CA ARG A 94 -11.37 -16.21 10.85
C ARG A 94 -10.12 -17.09 10.80
N LEU A 95 -8.94 -16.49 10.70
CA LEU A 95 -7.68 -17.20 10.77
C LEU A 95 -7.53 -17.90 12.13
N LYS A 96 -7.79 -17.19 13.23
CA LYS A 96 -7.72 -17.75 14.59
C LYS A 96 -8.67 -18.92 14.79
N GLU A 97 -9.90 -18.83 14.27
CA GLU A 97 -10.86 -19.94 14.29
C GLU A 97 -10.32 -21.17 13.54
N LEU A 98 -9.77 -20.97 12.34
CA LEU A 98 -9.22 -22.04 11.52
C LEU A 98 -8.00 -22.70 12.16
N GLU A 99 -7.10 -21.91 12.76
CA GLU A 99 -5.94 -22.43 13.49
C GLU A 99 -6.36 -23.30 14.69
N GLU A 100 -7.42 -22.92 15.40
CA GLU A 100 -7.93 -23.72 16.51
C GLU A 100 -8.60 -25.01 16.02
N GLN A 101 -9.36 -24.93 14.92
CA GLN A 101 -9.94 -26.11 14.26
C GLN A 101 -8.85 -27.07 13.77
N GLU A 102 -7.78 -26.55 13.19
CA GLU A 102 -6.64 -27.34 12.73
C GLU A 102 -5.98 -28.09 13.90
N LYS A 103 -5.75 -27.43 15.04
CA LYS A 103 -5.19 -28.08 16.23
C LYS A 103 -6.07 -29.22 16.73
N ILE A 104 -7.39 -29.01 16.75
CA ILE A 104 -8.36 -30.06 17.13
C ILE A 104 -8.25 -31.24 16.16
N TYR A 105 -8.21 -30.96 14.85
CA TYR A 105 -8.10 -32.00 13.82
C TYR A 105 -6.78 -32.77 13.91
N GLN A 106 -5.64 -32.08 14.05
CA GLN A 106 -4.33 -32.71 14.23
C GLN A 106 -4.30 -33.60 15.47
N ARG A 107 -4.87 -33.15 16.59
CA ARG A 107 -4.97 -33.96 17.81
C ARG A 107 -5.87 -35.19 17.61
N ALA A 108 -7.01 -35.02 16.94
CA ALA A 108 -7.92 -36.12 16.65
C ALA A 108 -7.28 -37.17 15.72
N GLN A 109 -6.57 -36.72 14.68
CA GLN A 109 -5.83 -37.58 13.77
C GLN A 109 -4.74 -38.36 14.51
N MET A 110 -3.90 -37.67 15.29
CA MET A 110 -2.86 -38.31 16.10
C MET A 110 -3.46 -39.38 17.03
N LEU A 111 -4.55 -39.04 17.75
CA LEU A 111 -5.23 -40.00 18.62
C LEU A 111 -5.78 -41.20 17.85
N SER A 112 -6.39 -40.97 16.67
CA SER A 112 -6.89 -42.05 15.81
C SER A 112 -5.78 -43.02 15.41
N GLU A 113 -4.62 -42.51 14.99
CA GLU A 113 -3.46 -43.33 14.63
C GLU A 113 -2.96 -44.15 15.85
N MET A 114 -2.86 -43.52 17.02
CA MET A 114 -2.46 -44.22 18.25
C MET A 114 -3.46 -45.31 18.65
N PHE A 115 -4.77 -45.06 18.49
CA PHE A 115 -5.79 -46.07 18.78
C PHE A 115 -5.77 -47.24 17.79
N LEU A 116 -5.46 -47.01 16.52
CA LEU A 116 -5.29 -48.10 15.55
C LEU A 116 -4.09 -48.97 15.93
N ILE A 117 -2.95 -48.37 16.28
CA ILE A 117 -1.77 -49.11 16.74
C ILE A 117 -2.10 -49.90 18.01
N LEU A 118 -2.76 -49.25 18.98
CA LEU A 118 -3.14 -49.92 20.23
C LEU A 118 -4.10 -51.09 19.98
N ARG A 119 -5.07 -50.94 19.07
CA ARG A 119 -5.99 -52.02 18.68
C ARG A 119 -5.20 -53.21 18.14
N ASP A 120 -4.27 -52.98 17.21
CA ASP A 120 -3.51 -54.07 16.60
C ASP A 120 -2.69 -54.82 17.65
N ILE A 121 -2.05 -54.09 18.58
CA ILE A 121 -1.36 -54.70 19.72
C ILE A 121 -2.34 -55.47 20.63
N CYS A 122 -3.53 -54.94 20.89
CA CYS A 122 -4.53 -55.64 21.69
C CYS A 122 -4.93 -56.99 21.06
N VAL A 123 -5.08 -57.04 19.74
CA VAL A 123 -5.41 -58.27 19.02
C VAL A 123 -4.22 -59.25 19.03
N ASP A 124 -3.00 -58.78 18.77
CA ASP A 124 -1.80 -59.61 18.73
C ASP A 124 -1.45 -60.25 20.09
N HIS A 125 -1.91 -59.64 21.18
CA HIS A 125 -1.67 -60.09 22.55
C HIS A 125 -2.92 -60.74 23.19
N ASP A 126 -3.88 -61.20 22.38
CA ASP A 126 -5.12 -61.86 22.84
C ASP A 126 -5.87 -61.07 23.93
N PHE A 127 -5.74 -59.75 23.88
CA PHE A 127 -6.29 -58.81 24.83
C PHE A 127 -5.90 -59.05 26.31
N ASP A 128 -4.69 -59.56 26.56
CA ASP A 128 -4.08 -59.66 27.89
C ASP A 128 -3.55 -58.30 28.36
N ILE A 129 -4.09 -57.79 29.48
CA ILE A 129 -3.82 -56.44 29.96
C ILE A 129 -2.35 -56.23 30.30
N ASP A 130 -1.71 -57.19 30.96
CA ASP A 130 -0.34 -57.02 31.43
C ASP A 130 0.67 -57.08 30.27
N SER A 131 0.45 -57.96 29.30
CA SER A 131 1.23 -58.00 28.07
C SER A 131 1.09 -56.72 27.23
N ILE A 132 -0.13 -56.22 27.07
CA ILE A 132 -0.40 -54.97 26.32
C ILE A 132 0.25 -53.75 27.01
N LYS A 133 0.18 -53.67 28.34
CA LYS A 133 0.82 -52.57 29.11
C LYS A 133 2.32 -52.46 28.81
N VAL A 134 2.99 -53.59 28.59
CA VAL A 134 4.42 -53.62 28.24
C VAL A 134 4.63 -53.28 26.77
N ALA A 135 3.89 -53.93 25.85
CA ALA A 135 4.08 -53.79 24.41
C ALA A 135 3.69 -52.40 23.87
N ALA A 136 2.62 -51.80 24.41
CA ALA A 136 2.09 -50.51 23.96
C ALA A 136 2.49 -49.32 24.85
N LYS A 137 3.51 -49.47 25.71
CA LYS A 137 3.87 -48.45 26.73
C LYS A 137 3.96 -47.03 26.15
N GLU A 138 4.72 -46.84 25.08
CA GLU A 138 4.92 -45.52 24.45
C GLU A 138 3.63 -44.96 23.83
N VAL A 139 2.80 -45.83 23.25
CA VAL A 139 1.51 -45.45 22.66
C VAL A 139 0.55 -45.01 23.76
N ILE A 140 0.48 -45.74 24.86
CA ILE A 140 -0.36 -45.41 26.02
C ILE A 140 0.10 -44.09 26.66
N GLU A 141 1.40 -43.85 26.81
CA GLU A 141 1.93 -42.58 27.32
C GLU A 141 1.56 -41.38 26.42
N LYS A 142 1.66 -41.55 25.10
CA LYS A 142 1.24 -40.52 24.13
C LYS A 142 -0.26 -40.26 24.18
N ILE A 143 -1.08 -41.31 24.26
CA ILE A 143 -2.54 -41.17 24.42
C ILE A 143 -2.85 -40.44 25.73
N LYS A 144 -2.21 -40.80 26.86
CA LYS A 144 -2.46 -40.16 28.17
C LYS A 144 -2.02 -38.69 28.20
N THR A 145 -0.95 -38.34 27.50
CA THR A 145 -0.56 -36.93 27.34
C THR A 145 -1.67 -36.13 26.65
N ALA A 146 -2.30 -36.70 25.62
CA ALA A 146 -3.39 -36.07 24.89
C ALA A 146 -4.79 -36.33 25.48
N MET A 147 -4.95 -37.27 26.40
CA MET A 147 -6.22 -37.62 27.04
C MET A 147 -5.94 -38.22 28.41
N PRO A 148 -5.78 -37.38 29.46
CA PRO A 148 -5.37 -37.84 30.79
C PRO A 148 -6.32 -38.85 31.42
N GLU A 149 -7.60 -38.77 31.08
CA GLU A 149 -8.68 -39.66 31.54
C GLU A 149 -8.66 -41.04 30.84
N PHE A 150 -7.65 -41.33 30.01
CA PHE A 150 -7.58 -42.59 29.28
C PHE A 150 -7.36 -43.79 30.22
N ASP A 151 -8.33 -44.71 30.18
CA ASP A 151 -8.31 -45.99 30.89
C ASP A 151 -8.14 -47.15 29.91
N LEU A 152 -6.98 -47.82 30.02
CA LEU A 152 -6.62 -48.96 29.18
C LEU A 152 -7.54 -50.16 29.41
N GLU A 153 -7.87 -50.47 30.66
CA GLU A 153 -8.63 -51.68 31.01
C GLU A 153 -10.05 -51.58 30.45
N LYS A 154 -10.68 -50.42 30.66
CA LYS A 154 -11.99 -50.11 30.08
C LYS A 154 -11.97 -50.09 28.54
N HIS A 155 -10.88 -49.61 27.94
CA HIS A 155 -10.74 -49.60 26.49
C HIS A 155 -10.62 -51.01 25.91
N VAL A 156 -9.76 -51.85 26.48
CA VAL A 156 -9.57 -53.25 26.07
C VAL A 156 -10.86 -54.06 26.24
N GLN A 157 -11.59 -53.86 27.35
CA GLN A 157 -12.87 -54.53 27.58
C GLN A 157 -13.90 -54.17 26.50
N ARG A 158 -14.02 -52.90 26.14
CA ARG A 158 -14.91 -52.46 25.05
C ARG A 158 -14.49 -53.02 23.69
N LEU A 159 -13.19 -53.11 23.41
CA LEU A 159 -12.71 -53.71 22.16
C LEU A 159 -13.05 -55.20 22.08
N LYS A 160 -12.93 -55.94 23.19
CA LYS A 160 -13.37 -57.35 23.26
C LYS A 160 -14.85 -57.49 22.88
N GLU A 161 -15.72 -56.63 23.43
CA GLU A 161 -17.18 -56.64 23.17
C GLU A 161 -17.57 -56.29 21.72
N LEU A 162 -16.69 -55.62 20.96
CA LEU A 162 -16.96 -55.20 19.58
C LEU A 162 -16.39 -56.15 18.53
N ILE A 163 -15.37 -56.93 18.89
CA ILE A 163 -14.62 -57.81 17.97
C ILE A 163 -15.01 -59.30 18.15
N LEU A 164 -15.42 -59.70 19.36
CA LEU A 164 -15.94 -61.04 19.70
C LEU A 164 -17.47 -61.03 19.79
#